data_AF-A0AAV1K852-F1
#
_entry.id   AF-A0AAV1K852-F1
#
_cell.length_a   1.000
_cell.length_b   1.000
_cell.length_c   1.000
_cell.angle_alpha   90.00
_cell.angle_beta   90.00
_cell.angle_gamma   90.00
#
_symmetry.space_group_name_H-M   'P 1'
#
loop_
_entity.id
_entity.type
_entity.pdbx_description
1 polymer ?
#
loop_
_entity_poly.entity_id
_entity_poly.type
_entity_poly.pdbx_seq_one_letter_code
_entity_poly.pdbx_strand_id
1 'polypeptide(L)'
;MIIDIFLSMLLCIRCQLFLNEVKTTKKLSTSVMALHISGPLREKAKRMWEIIEKTPPKFSVYGMWDMDASLLLKIIHLLSTLIITVLQFTLL
;
A
#
# COMPACT_ATOMS: atom_id res chain seq x y z
N MET A 1 -13.74 -7.79 -17.98
CA MET A 1 -14.26 -7.94 -16.61
C MET A 1 -13.36 -8.80 -15.73
N ILE A 2 -13.13 -10.10 -16.02
CA ILE A 2 -12.24 -10.95 -15.17
C ILE A 2 -10.78 -10.48 -15.20
N ILE A 3 -10.27 -10.13 -16.39
CA ILE A 3 -8.89 -9.64 -16.56
C ILE A 3 -8.68 -8.32 -15.80
N ASP A 4 -9.65 -7.42 -15.83
CA ASP A 4 -9.58 -6.13 -15.14
C ASP A 4 -9.53 -6.30 -13.62
N ILE A 5 -10.31 -7.25 -13.09
CA ILE A 5 -10.29 -7.60 -11.66
C ILE A 5 -8.92 -8.17 -11.28
N PHE A 6 -8.35 -9.04 -12.11
CA PHE A 6 -7.02 -9.62 -11.88
C PHE A 6 -5.91 -8.57 -11.93
N LEU A 7 -5.99 -7.65 -12.90
CA LEU A 7 -5.06 -6.54 -13.04
C LEU A 7 -5.12 -5.61 -11.82
N SER A 8 -6.34 -5.27 -11.37
CA SER A 8 -6.56 -4.46 -10.18
C SER A 8 -6.01 -5.14 -8.92
N MET A 9 -6.19 -6.46 -8.80
CA MET A 9 -5.66 -7.23 -7.67
C MET A 9 -4.13 -7.20 -7.64
N LEU A 10 -3.49 -7.43 -8.80
CA LEU A 10 -2.03 -7.37 -8.92
C LEU A 10 -1.48 -5.97 -8.59
N LEU A 11 -2.14 -4.91 -9.06
CA LEU A 11 -1.76 -3.53 -8.77
C LEU A 11 -1.83 -3.24 -7.26
N CYS A 12 -2.90 -3.66 -6.58
CA CYS A 12 -3.02 -3.50 -5.13
C CYS A 12 -1.91 -4.25 -4.38
N ILE A 13 -1.61 -5.50 -4.75
CA ILE A 13 -0.54 -6.28 -4.12
C ILE A 13 0.81 -5.56 -4.29
N ARG A 14 1.12 -5.08 -5.50
CA ARG A 14 2.39 -4.38 -5.78
C ARG A 14 2.47 -3.05 -5.03
N CYS A 15 1.39 -2.29 -4.95
CA CYS A 15 1.34 -1.05 -4.17
C CYS A 15 1.57 -1.33 -2.69
N GLN A 16 0.93 -2.36 -2.13
CA GLN A 16 1.09 -2.73 -0.74
C GLN A 16 2.54 -3.16 -0.43
N LEU A 17 3.16 -3.97 -1.29
CA LEU A 17 4.56 -4.34 -1.16
C LEU A 17 5.47 -3.10 -1.17
N PHE A 18 5.24 -2.17 -2.11
CA PHE A 18 6.00 -0.92 -2.18
C PHE A 18 5.85 -0.07 -0.93
N LEU A 19 4.62 0.10 -0.42
CA LEU A 19 4.37 0.86 0.82
C LEU A 19 5.06 0.21 2.03
N ASN A 20 5.10 -1.12 2.08
CA ASN A 20 5.78 -1.85 3.13
C ASN A 20 7.31 -1.68 3.05
N GLU A 21 7.88 -1.71 1.86
CA GLU A 21 9.30 -1.43 1.62
C GLU A 21 9.66 0.00 2.01
N VAL A 22 8.81 0.98 1.71
CA VAL A 22 9.02 2.38 2.13
C VAL A 22 8.99 2.52 3.65
N LYS A 23 8.05 1.86 4.34
CA LYS A 23 8.02 1.83 5.82
C LYS A 23 9.29 1.20 6.39
N THR A 24 9.74 0.09 5.81
CA THR A 24 10.96 -0.60 6.22
C THR A 24 12.19 0.29 6.00
N THR A 25 12.25 0.98 4.86
CA THR A 25 13.31 1.94 4.53
C THR A 25 13.31 3.13 5.50
N LYS A 26 12.14 3.66 5.86
CA LYS A 26 12.04 4.71 6.89
C LYS A 26 12.63 4.21 8.21
N LYS A 27 12.23 3.02 8.68
CA LYS A 27 12.76 2.43 9.91
C LYS A 27 14.27 2.22 9.85
N LEU A 28 14.78 1.68 8.75
CA LEU A 28 16.20 1.47 8.52
C LEU A 28 16.98 2.80 8.55
N SER A 29 16.48 3.83 7.88
CA SER A 29 17.11 5.16 7.88
C SER A 29 17.17 5.76 9.30
N THR A 30 16.12 5.59 10.11
CA THR A 30 16.12 6.01 11.52
C THR A 30 17.11 5.19 12.35
N SER A 31 17.19 3.87 12.16
CA SER A 31 18.19 3.02 12.84
C SER A 31 19.62 3.41 12.48
N VAL A 32 19.90 3.71 11.21
CA VAL A 32 21.23 4.16 10.76
C VAL A 32 21.58 5.52 11.37
N MET A 33 20.62 6.44 11.44
CA MET A 33 20.81 7.73 12.12
C MET A 33 21.02 7.59 13.63
N ALA A 34 20.40 6.59 14.27
CA ALA A 34 20.60 6.32 15.70
C ALA A 34 21.99 5.72 15.97
N LEU A 35 22.48 4.85 15.08
CA LEU A 35 23.77 4.18 15.23
C LEU A 35 24.96 5.08 14.85
N HIS A 36 24.80 5.96 13.85
CA HIS A 36 25.86 6.87 13.40
C HIS A 36 25.61 8.30 13.91
N ILE A 37 26.42 8.74 14.87
CA ILE A 37 26.31 10.07 15.49
C ILE A 37 26.74 11.19 14.52
N SER A 38 27.73 10.93 13.66
CA SER A 38 28.19 11.87 12.64
C SER A 38 28.71 11.13 11.39
N GLY A 39 28.84 11.85 10.27
CA GLY A 39 29.42 11.33 9.03
C GLY A 39 28.45 11.29 7.84
N PRO A 40 28.98 11.01 6.62
CA PRO A 40 28.22 11.08 5.37
C PRO A 40 27.07 10.06 5.31
N LEU A 41 27.18 8.95 6.05
CA LEU A 41 26.16 7.91 6.12
C LEU A 41 24.91 8.40 6.88
N ARG A 42 25.10 9.16 7.97
CA ARG A 42 24.01 9.79 8.73
C ARG A 42 23.31 10.83 7.88
N GLU A 43 24.05 11.67 7.15
CA GLU A 43 23.44 12.66 6.25
C GLU A 43 22.61 12.03 5.15
N LYS A 44 23.12 10.95 4.53
CA LYS A 44 22.40 10.23 3.48
C LYS A 44 21.11 9.60 4.03
N ALA A 45 21.19 8.99 5.21
CA ALA A 45 20.01 8.45 5.90
C ALA A 45 19.00 9.54 6.26
N LYS A 46 19.46 10.71 6.73
CA LYS A 46 18.61 11.87 7.01
C LYS A 46 17.90 12.37 5.76
N ARG A 47 18.60 12.53 4.63
CA ARG A 47 17.98 12.93 3.36
C ARG A 47 16.93 11.93 2.89
N MET A 48 17.24 10.63 2.99
CA MET A 48 16.31 9.55 2.64
C MET A 48 15.03 9.62 3.48
N TRP A 49 15.20 9.83 4.80
CA TRP A 49 14.09 9.97 5.74
C TRP A 49 13.25 11.22 5.45
N GLU A 50 13.88 12.36 5.18
CA GLU A 50 13.20 13.61 4.80
C GLU A 50 12.40 13.46 3.52
N ILE A 51 12.90 12.74 2.51
CA ILE A 51 12.17 12.48 1.26
C ILE A 51 10.92 11.65 1.54
N ILE A 52 11.04 10.60 2.34
CA ILE A 52 9.90 9.74 2.71
C ILE A 52 8.85 10.52 3.50
N GLU A 53 9.28 11.47 4.34
CA GLU A 53 8.36 12.26 5.16
C GLU A 53 7.70 13.42 4.41
N LYS A 54 8.45 14.14 3.57
CA LYS A 54 7.92 15.24 2.74
C LYS A 54 6.99 14.72 1.64
N THR A 55 7.30 13.55 1.10
CA THR A 55 6.54 12.91 0.02
C THR A 55 6.22 11.48 0.40
N PRO A 56 5.24 11.26 1.31
CA PRO A 56 4.77 9.92 1.58
C PRO A 56 4.18 9.37 0.27
N PRO A 57 4.67 8.24 -0.25
CA PRO A 57 4.11 7.68 -1.46
C PRO A 57 2.67 7.28 -1.17
N LYS A 58 1.74 7.95 -1.82
CA LYS A 58 0.32 7.62 -1.80
C LYS A 58 -0.05 7.16 -3.19
N PHE A 59 -0.29 5.87 -3.35
CA PHE A 59 -0.92 5.35 -4.55
C PHE A 59 -2.42 5.44 -4.37
N SER A 60 -3.00 6.54 -4.83
CA SER A 60 -4.44 6.76 -4.82
C SER A 60 -4.97 6.67 -6.24
N VAL A 61 -5.87 5.73 -6.48
CA VAL A 61 -6.61 5.69 -7.76
C VAL A 61 -7.74 6.70 -7.69
N TYR A 62 -7.69 7.68 -8.61
CA TYR A 62 -8.62 8.81 -8.71
C TYR A 62 -8.75 9.68 -7.44
N GLY A 63 -7.78 9.64 -6.51
CA GLY A 63 -7.84 10.44 -5.27
C GLY A 63 -8.86 9.96 -4.24
N MET A 64 -9.64 8.90 -4.54
CA MET A 64 -10.67 8.32 -3.65
C MET A 64 -10.26 6.97 -3.05
N TRP A 65 -9.35 6.26 -3.71
CA TRP A 65 -9.04 4.88 -3.40
C TRP A 65 -7.55 4.73 -3.11
N ASP A 66 -7.19 4.87 -1.84
CA ASP A 66 -5.84 4.50 -1.39
C ASP A 66 -5.66 3.00 -1.64
N MET A 67 -4.69 2.64 -2.49
CA MET A 67 -4.33 1.27 -2.83
C MET A 67 -3.57 0.60 -1.69
N ASP A 68 -4.25 0.47 -0.56
CA ASP A 68 -3.83 -0.30 0.60
C ASP A 68 -4.51 -1.67 0.62
N ALA A 69 -4.00 -2.58 1.46
CA ALA A 69 -4.57 -3.91 1.71
C ALA A 69 -6.06 -3.89 2.05
N SER A 70 -6.51 -2.79 2.67
CA SER A 70 -7.91 -2.54 3.03
C SER A 70 -8.83 -2.47 1.82
N LEU A 71 -8.32 -2.00 0.66
CA LEU A 71 -9.07 -1.92 -0.58
C LEU A 71 -9.35 -3.33 -1.13
N LEU A 72 -8.36 -4.24 -1.09
CA LEU A 72 -8.56 -5.64 -1.47
C LEU A 72 -9.64 -6.31 -0.61
N LEU A 73 -9.60 -6.10 0.71
CA LEU A 73 -10.62 -6.62 1.63
C LEU A 73 -12.01 -6.07 1.31
N LYS A 74 -12.13 -4.77 1.01
CA LYS A 74 -13.39 -4.15 0.60
C LYS A 74 -13.93 -4.75 -0.70
N ILE A 75 -13.06 -5.00 -1.69
CA ILE A 75 -13.45 -5.65 -2.95
C ILE A 75 -13.94 -7.07 -2.70
N ILE A 76 -13.20 -7.87 -1.93
CA ILE A 76 -13.59 -9.25 -1.59
C ILE A 76 -14.94 -9.26 -0.89
N HIS A 77 -15.12 -8.37 0.09
CA HIS A 77 -16.38 -8.24 0.81
C HIS A 77 -17.53 -7.89 -0.13
N LEU A 78 -17.35 -6.89 -1.01
CA LEU A 78 -18.36 -6.46 -1.97
C LEU A 78 -18.75 -7.58 -2.94
N LEU A 79 -17.77 -8.33 -3.45
CA LEU A 79 -18.02 -9.49 -4.30
C LEU A 79 -18.77 -10.60 -3.55
N SER A 80 -18.40 -10.89 -2.30
CA SER A 80 -19.09 -11.88 -1.48
C SER A 80 -20.56 -11.52 -1.24
N THR A 81 -20.83 -10.25 -0.90
CA THR A 81 -22.19 -9.74 -0.70
C THR A 81 -22.99 -9.79 -2.00
N LEU A 82 -22.38 -9.44 -3.13
CA LEU A 82 -23.03 -9.54 -4.45
C LEU A 82 -23.41 -11.00 -4.77
N ILE A 83 -22.51 -11.95 -4.55
CA ILE A 83 -22.78 -13.38 -4.80
C ILE A 83 -23.92 -13.86 -3.90
N ILE A 84 -23.87 -13.54 -2.61
CA ILE A 84 -24.91 -13.94 -1.64
C ILE A 84 -26.27 -13.35 -2.03
N THR A 85 -26.33 -12.07 -2.40
CA THR A 85 -27.58 -11.41 -2.80
C THR A 85 -28.13 -12.00 -4.10
N VAL A 86 -27.30 -12.24 -5.11
CA VAL A 86 -27.75 -12.92 -6.35
C VAL A 86 -28.27 -14.32 -6.06
N LEU A 87 -27.57 -15.07 -5.20
CA LEU A 87 -27.99 -16.41 -4.80
C LEU A 87 -29.35 -16.37 -4.06
N GLN A 88 -29.54 -15.40 -3.16
CA GLN A 88 -30.82 -15.18 -2.48
C GLN A 88 -31.95 -14.89 -3.48
N PHE A 89 -31.75 -14.00 -4.45
CA PHE A 89 -32.75 -13.73 -5.49
C PHE A 89 -33.01 -14.90 -6.45
N THR A 90 -32.09 -15.87 -6.53
CA THR A 90 -32.24 -17.04 -7.41
C THR A 90 -32.92 -18.21 -6.70
N LEU A 91 -32.67 -18.38 -5.40
CA LEU A 91 -33.20 -19.49 -4.60
C LEU A 91 -34.49 -19.14 -3.84
N LEU A 92 -34.83 -17.85 -3.73
CA LEU A 92 -36.02 -17.33 -3.04
C LEU A 92 -36.92 -16.60 -4.04
#